data_AF-A0A1U7V4V9-F1
#
_entry.id   AF-A0A1U7V4V9-F1
#
_cell.length_a   1.000
_cell.length_b   1.000
_cell.length_c   1.000
_cell.angle_alpha   90.00
_cell.angle_beta   90.00
_cell.angle_gamma   90.00
#
_symmetry.space_group_name_H-M   'P 1'
#
loop_
_entity.id
_entity.type
_entity.pdbx_description
1 polymer ?
#
loop_
_entity_poly.entity_id
_entity_poly.type
_entity_poly.pdbx_seq_one_letter_code
_entity_poly.pdbx_strand_id
1 'polypeptide(L)'
;MVEDSELWDIICDGPYVPTKVLEVLPFSMAKTSKEYTEADKKPVEKNFRAKKILECGIGREEYNRISTYDTAKEVWEALQKAHEGTTQVKQFKIDMLTTEYEIFKMRDDESIQDMHTRFASIINKLHSLGETIPRNKLVRKILSILPRYWESKVNVITESKDL
;
A
#
# COMPACT_ATOMS: atom_id res chain seq x y z
N MET A 1 -15.18 -10.27 18.30
CA MET A 1 -14.31 -9.11 18.57
C MET A 1 -12.90 -9.52 19.01
N VAL A 2 -12.71 -10.23 20.14
CA VAL A 2 -11.34 -10.66 20.54
C VAL A 2 -10.80 -11.78 19.62
N GLU A 3 -11.63 -12.77 19.27
CA GLU A 3 -11.22 -13.87 18.37
C GLU A 3 -10.84 -13.40 16.95
N ASP A 4 -11.54 -12.38 16.43
CA ASP A 4 -11.29 -11.86 15.07
C ASP A 4 -9.95 -11.12 15.00
N SER A 5 -9.53 -10.48 16.11
CA SER A 5 -8.24 -9.81 16.24
C SER A 5 -7.09 -10.81 16.20
N GLU A 6 -7.22 -11.95 16.89
CA GLU A 6 -6.17 -12.97 16.97
C GLU A 6 -5.94 -13.70 15.63
N LEU A 7 -6.94 -13.76 14.76
CA LEU A 7 -6.80 -14.31 13.41
C LEU A 7 -6.09 -13.33 12.47
N TRP A 8 -6.31 -12.02 12.65
CA TRP A 8 -5.62 -10.98 11.89
C TRP A 8 -4.12 -10.96 12.18
N ASP A 9 -3.74 -11.11 13.45
CA ASP A 9 -2.32 -11.20 13.85
C ASP A 9 -1.60 -12.35 13.13
N ILE A 10 -2.25 -13.52 12.97
CA ILE A 10 -1.71 -14.67 12.23
C ILE A 10 -1.52 -14.35 10.74
N ILE A 11 -2.40 -13.55 10.14
CA ILE A 11 -2.30 -13.12 8.74
C ILE A 11 -1.13 -12.13 8.57
N CYS A 12 -0.94 -11.19 9.50
CA CYS A 12 0.10 -10.17 9.40
C CYS A 12 1.50 -10.68 9.76
N ASP A 13 1.64 -11.36 10.89
CA ASP A 13 2.95 -11.76 11.40
C ASP A 13 3.50 -12.95 10.61
N GLY A 14 2.65 -13.96 10.43
CA GLY A 14 2.82 -15.22 9.71
C GLY A 14 4.22 -15.83 9.56
N PRO A 15 4.32 -16.85 8.69
CA PRO A 15 3.68 -18.10 9.04
C PRO A 15 4.17 -18.63 10.41
N TYR A 16 3.25 -19.08 11.25
CA TYR A 16 3.65 -19.91 12.38
C TYR A 16 4.01 -21.30 11.85
N VAL A 17 5.31 -21.51 11.63
CA VAL A 17 5.88 -22.84 11.34
C VAL A 17 6.48 -23.34 12.64
N PRO A 18 5.86 -24.32 13.31
CA PRO A 18 6.46 -24.94 14.49
C PRO A 18 7.85 -25.46 14.13
N THR A 19 8.88 -24.96 14.81
CA THR A 19 10.27 -25.35 14.53
C THR A 19 10.89 -26.02 15.75
N LYS A 20 11.81 -26.94 15.50
CA LYS A 20 12.68 -27.54 16.53
C LYS A 20 14.11 -27.08 16.30
N VAL A 21 14.78 -26.70 17.38
CA VAL A 21 16.22 -26.37 17.37
C VAL A 21 16.97 -27.69 17.53
N LEU A 22 17.91 -27.97 16.63
CA LEU A 22 18.81 -29.11 16.80
C LEU A 22 19.95 -28.67 17.73
N GLU A 23 20.15 -29.38 18.85
CA GLU A 23 21.17 -29.05 19.87
C GLU A 23 22.61 -28.96 19.34
N VAL A 24 22.84 -29.42 18.10
CA VAL A 24 24.18 -29.58 17.51
C VAL A 24 24.57 -28.42 16.58
N LEU A 25 23.64 -27.57 16.10
CA LEU A 25 23.93 -26.44 15.20
C LEU A 25 22.87 -25.32 15.33
N PRO A 26 23.16 -24.04 14.98
CA PRO A 26 22.19 -22.95 14.98
C PRO A 26 21.21 -23.01 13.79
N PHE A 27 20.72 -24.21 13.46
CA PHE A 27 19.70 -24.43 12.43
C PHE A 27 18.41 -24.94 13.07
N SER A 28 17.29 -24.29 12.74
CA SER A 28 15.95 -24.72 13.10
C SER A 28 15.30 -25.50 11.96
N MET A 29 14.73 -26.67 12.24
CA MET A 29 13.95 -27.44 11.27
C MET A 29 12.45 -27.33 11.56
N ALA A 30 11.62 -27.33 10.52
CA ALA A 30 10.17 -27.44 10.68
C ALA A 30 9.82 -28.78 11.33
N LYS A 31 8.98 -28.73 12.38
CA LYS A 31 8.38 -29.92 12.98
C LYS A 31 7.42 -30.55 11.96
N THR A 32 7.35 -31.87 11.96
CA THR A 32 6.29 -32.59 11.27
C THR A 32 4.99 -32.53 12.10
N SER A 33 3.84 -32.72 11.48
CA SER A 33 2.53 -32.73 12.16
C SER A 33 2.46 -33.68 13.37
N LYS A 34 3.25 -34.77 13.36
CA LYS A 34 3.35 -35.74 14.46
C LYS A 34 4.15 -35.23 15.67
N GLU A 35 4.96 -34.20 15.49
CA GLU A 35 5.83 -33.60 16.51
C GLU A 35 5.20 -32.34 17.15
N TYR A 36 3.97 -31.99 16.76
CA TYR A 36 3.29 -30.79 17.26
C TYR A 36 2.85 -30.98 18.71
N THR A 37 3.32 -30.08 19.56
CA THR A 37 2.83 -29.90 20.93
C THR A 37 1.48 -29.20 20.93
N GLU A 38 0.74 -29.24 22.04
CA GLU A 38 -0.52 -28.50 22.19
C GLU A 38 -0.34 -26.98 21.97
N ALA A 39 0.83 -26.45 22.33
CA ALA A 39 1.18 -25.06 22.07
C ALA A 39 1.38 -24.77 20.56
N ASP A 40 1.84 -25.77 19.78
CA ASP A 40 2.00 -25.65 18.33
C ASP A 40 0.66 -25.79 17.58
N LYS A 41 -0.29 -26.59 18.10
CA LYS A 41 -1.57 -26.87 17.44
C LYS A 41 -2.49 -25.65 17.34
N LYS A 42 -2.58 -24.86 18.42
CA LYS A 42 -3.47 -23.69 18.49
C LYS A 42 -3.21 -22.65 17.37
N PRO A 43 -1.98 -22.18 17.13
CA PRO A 43 -1.70 -21.25 16.03
C PRO A 43 -1.84 -21.89 14.63
N VAL A 44 -1.59 -23.20 14.47
CA VAL A 44 -1.83 -23.93 13.22
C VAL A 44 -3.33 -23.97 12.88
N GLU A 45 -4.18 -24.25 13.87
CA GLU A 45 -5.64 -24.22 13.72
C GLU A 45 -6.12 -22.82 13.35
N LYS A 46 -5.60 -21.78 14.01
CA LYS A 46 -5.91 -20.38 13.68
C LYS A 46 -5.52 -20.03 12.24
N ASN A 47 -4.34 -20.45 11.78
CA ASN A 47 -3.94 -20.25 10.39
C ASN A 47 -4.90 -20.95 9.40
N PHE A 48 -5.31 -22.19 9.70
CA PHE A 48 -6.29 -22.89 8.86
C PHE A 48 -7.64 -22.17 8.82
N ARG A 49 -8.13 -21.71 9.99
CA ARG A 49 -9.38 -20.94 10.10
C ARG A 49 -9.30 -19.62 9.33
N ALA A 50 -8.21 -18.86 9.49
CA ALA A 50 -7.99 -17.61 8.76
C ALA A 50 -7.96 -17.83 7.25
N LYS A 51 -7.23 -18.85 6.78
CA LYS A 51 -7.17 -19.22 5.36
C LYS A 51 -8.55 -19.57 4.81
N LYS A 52 -9.33 -20.38 5.54
CA LYS A 52 -10.70 -20.74 5.13
C LYS A 52 -11.61 -19.53 5.01
N ILE A 53 -11.52 -18.59 5.94
CA ILE A 53 -12.30 -17.33 5.88
C ILE A 53 -11.93 -16.53 4.62
N LEU A 54 -10.63 -16.40 4.32
CA LEU A 54 -10.16 -15.72 3.11
C LEU A 54 -10.65 -16.42 1.83
N GLU A 55 -10.54 -17.75 1.75
CA GLU A 55 -11.01 -18.54 0.61
C GLU A 55 -12.54 -18.44 0.39
N CYS A 56 -13.33 -18.36 1.47
CA CYS A 56 -14.78 -18.21 1.39
C CYS A 56 -15.22 -16.81 0.94
N GLY A 57 -14.37 -15.79 1.12
CA GLY A 57 -14.69 -14.40 0.77
C GLY A 57 -14.40 -14.01 -0.69
N ILE A 58 -13.76 -14.90 -1.46
CA ILE A 58 -13.25 -14.57 -2.80
C ILE A 58 -13.97 -15.36 -3.92
N GLY A 59 -13.90 -14.85 -5.14
CA GLY A 59 -14.45 -15.48 -6.33
C GLY A 59 -13.67 -16.73 -6.77
N ARG A 60 -14.27 -17.51 -7.67
CA ARG A 60 -13.66 -18.74 -8.22
C ARG A 60 -12.32 -18.49 -8.91
N GLU A 61 -12.22 -17.38 -9.64
CA GLU A 61 -11.00 -17.01 -10.38
C GLU A 61 -9.86 -16.69 -9.43
N GLU A 62 -10.12 -15.89 -8.39
CA GLU A 62 -9.16 -15.57 -7.34
C GLU A 62 -8.76 -16.83 -6.56
N TYR A 63 -9.72 -17.68 -6.20
CA TYR A 63 -9.47 -18.95 -5.52
C TYR A 63 -8.50 -19.83 -6.31
N ASN A 64 -8.70 -19.99 -7.62
CA ASN A 64 -7.81 -20.79 -8.46
C ASN A 64 -6.36 -20.27 -8.42
N ARG A 65 -6.17 -18.95 -8.32
CA ARG A 65 -4.84 -18.30 -8.28
C ARG A 65 -4.14 -18.44 -6.93
N ILE A 66 -4.89 -18.59 -5.84
CA ILE A 66 -4.35 -18.67 -4.48
C ILE A 66 -4.39 -20.08 -3.87
N SER A 67 -5.07 -21.03 -4.51
CA SER A 67 -5.34 -22.38 -3.99
C SER A 67 -4.09 -23.19 -3.66
N THR A 68 -2.93 -22.84 -4.25
CA THR A 68 -1.65 -23.50 -4.04
C THR A 68 -0.87 -22.97 -2.85
N TYR A 69 -1.26 -21.85 -2.24
CA TYR A 69 -0.58 -21.31 -1.06
C TYR A 69 -0.99 -22.05 0.20
N ASP A 70 -0.06 -22.30 1.10
CA ASP A 70 -0.29 -23.15 2.28
C ASP A 70 -0.81 -22.36 3.47
N THR A 71 -0.41 -21.10 3.60
CA THR A 71 -0.69 -20.27 4.77
C THR A 71 -1.65 -19.12 4.49
N ALA A 72 -2.37 -18.66 5.52
CA ALA A 72 -3.27 -17.51 5.40
C ALA A 72 -2.51 -16.23 5.01
N LYS A 73 -1.26 -16.09 5.48
CA LYS A 73 -0.36 -14.99 5.10
C LYS A 73 -0.08 -14.99 3.60
N GLU A 74 0.38 -16.10 3.04
CA GLU A 74 0.70 -16.19 1.61
C GLU A 74 -0.53 -15.94 0.73
N VAL A 75 -1.69 -16.47 1.14
CA VAL A 75 -2.97 -16.17 0.49
C VAL A 75 -3.26 -14.68 0.51
N TRP A 76 -3.14 -14.03 1.68
CA TRP A 76 -3.38 -12.60 1.83
C TRP A 76 -2.40 -11.75 1.01
N GLU A 77 -1.10 -12.04 1.07
CA GLU A 77 -0.06 -11.36 0.29
C GLU A 77 -0.29 -11.52 -1.22
N ALA A 78 -0.72 -12.70 -1.68
CA ALA A 78 -1.05 -12.94 -3.07
C ALA A 78 -2.28 -12.14 -3.51
N LEU A 79 -3.32 -12.07 -2.67
CA LEU A 79 -4.50 -11.22 -2.92
C LEU A 79 -4.13 -9.75 -2.97
N GLN A 80 -3.33 -9.25 -2.01
CA GLN A 80 -2.81 -7.88 -2.03
C GLN A 80 -2.04 -7.62 -3.33
N LYS A 81 -1.13 -8.52 -3.70
CA LYS A 81 -0.34 -8.39 -4.93
C LYS A 81 -1.21 -8.39 -6.19
N ALA A 82 -2.27 -9.20 -6.22
CA ALA A 82 -3.16 -9.32 -7.38
C ALA A 82 -4.06 -8.09 -7.54
N HIS A 83 -4.55 -7.50 -6.45
CA HIS A 83 -5.53 -6.41 -6.48
C HIS A 83 -4.92 -5.02 -6.28
N GLU A 84 -3.90 -4.88 -5.44
CA GLU A 84 -3.18 -3.61 -5.23
C GLU A 84 -1.97 -3.45 -6.17
N GLY A 85 -1.51 -4.56 -6.76
CA GLY A 85 -0.27 -4.64 -7.52
C GLY A 85 0.94 -4.98 -6.63
N THR A 86 2.10 -5.19 -7.24
CA THR A 86 3.35 -5.36 -6.47
C THR A 86 3.80 -4.02 -5.88
N THR A 87 4.61 -4.04 -4.81
CA THR A 87 5.30 -2.84 -4.30
C THR A 87 6.05 -2.11 -5.42
N GLN A 88 6.60 -2.84 -6.39
CA GLN A 88 7.29 -2.26 -7.55
C GLN A 88 6.34 -1.54 -8.51
N VAL A 89 5.14 -2.09 -8.78
CA VAL A 89 4.12 -1.43 -9.60
C VAL A 89 3.59 -0.18 -8.90
N LYS A 90 3.39 -0.25 -7.57
CA LYS A 90 3.01 0.89 -6.75
C LYS A 90 4.08 1.99 -6.82
N GLN A 91 5.35 1.64 -6.63
CA GLN A 91 6.46 2.58 -6.73
C GLN A 91 6.57 3.19 -8.12
N PHE A 92 6.48 2.40 -9.18
CA PHE A 92 6.49 2.90 -10.55
C PHE A 92 5.37 3.92 -10.83
N LYS A 93 4.16 3.67 -10.31
CA LYS A 93 3.04 4.64 -10.40
C LYS A 93 3.33 5.93 -9.63
N ILE A 94 3.93 5.82 -8.44
CA ILE A 94 4.36 6.97 -7.64
C ILE A 94 5.39 7.79 -8.42
N ASP A 95 6.41 7.16 -8.99
CA ASP A 95 7.48 7.82 -9.74
C ASP A 95 6.92 8.53 -10.98
N MET A 96 6.02 7.88 -11.71
CA MET A 96 5.34 8.45 -12.87
C MET A 96 4.52 9.69 -12.49
N LEU A 97 3.71 9.61 -11.43
CA LEU A 97 2.88 10.73 -10.95
C LEU A 97 3.73 11.87 -10.36
N THR A 98 4.85 11.54 -9.71
CA THR A 98 5.81 12.51 -9.19
C THR A 98 6.45 13.28 -10.34
N THR A 99 6.87 12.57 -11.39
CA THR A 99 7.38 13.19 -12.62
C THR A 99 6.32 14.09 -13.25
N GLU A 100 5.07 13.62 -13.38
CA GLU A 100 3.95 14.40 -13.92
C GLU A 100 3.71 15.68 -13.09
N TYR A 101 3.78 15.59 -11.77
CA TYR A 101 3.70 16.74 -10.86
C TYR A 101 4.87 17.72 -11.06
N GLU A 102 6.11 17.22 -11.16
CA GLU A 102 7.32 18.04 -11.30
C GLU A 102 7.31 18.84 -12.60
N ILE A 103 6.94 18.21 -13.72
CA ILE A 103 6.85 18.85 -15.03
C ILE A 103 5.50 19.57 -15.27
N PHE A 104 4.58 19.49 -14.31
CA PHE A 104 3.25 20.07 -14.45
C PHE A 104 3.36 21.58 -14.75
N LYS A 105 2.62 22.00 -15.78
CA LYS A 105 2.48 23.39 -16.21
C LYS A 105 1.07 23.63 -16.71
N MET A 106 0.62 24.88 -16.61
CA MET A 106 -0.59 25.31 -17.28
C MET A 106 -0.39 25.26 -18.79
N ARG A 107 -1.40 24.80 -19.53
CA ARG A 107 -1.47 24.83 -21.00
C ARG A 107 -1.99 26.19 -21.48
N ASP A 108 -1.66 26.56 -22.71
CA ASP A 108 -2.06 27.86 -23.26
C ASP A 108 -3.57 27.95 -23.51
N ASP A 109 -4.23 26.81 -23.76
CA ASP A 109 -5.65 26.69 -24.12
C ASP A 109 -6.55 26.26 -22.95
N GLU A 110 -6.00 26.06 -21.75
CA GLU A 110 -6.79 25.61 -20.60
C GLU A 110 -7.20 26.75 -19.66
N SER A 111 -8.36 26.62 -19.01
CA SER A 111 -8.75 27.54 -17.96
C SER A 111 -8.01 27.22 -16.65
N ILE A 112 -7.97 28.19 -15.72
CA ILE A 112 -7.41 27.96 -14.37
C ILE A 112 -8.15 26.82 -13.65
N GLN A 113 -9.46 26.70 -13.87
CA GLN A 113 -10.26 25.65 -13.27
C GLN A 113 -9.90 24.27 -13.81
N ASP A 114 -9.66 24.16 -15.12
CA ASP A 114 -9.23 22.91 -15.76
C ASP A 114 -7.83 22.51 -15.29
N MET A 115 -6.91 23.48 -15.25
CA MET A 115 -5.57 23.30 -14.71
C MET A 115 -5.63 22.82 -13.25
N HIS A 116 -6.42 23.48 -12.41
CA HIS A 116 -6.57 23.10 -11.00
C HIS A 116 -7.15 21.69 -10.84
N THR A 117 -8.15 21.33 -11.67
CA THR A 117 -8.75 19.99 -11.67
C THR A 117 -7.74 18.91 -12.01
N ARG A 118 -6.90 19.14 -13.04
CA ARG A 118 -5.80 18.23 -13.40
C ARG A 118 -4.77 18.12 -12.29
N PHE A 119 -4.37 19.26 -11.71
CA PHE A 119 -3.41 19.30 -10.61
C PHE A 119 -3.94 18.49 -9.41
N ALA A 120 -5.18 18.73 -8.99
CA ALA A 120 -5.82 18.00 -7.90
C ALA A 120 -5.93 16.50 -8.20
N SER A 121 -6.18 16.11 -9.45
CA SER A 121 -6.18 14.69 -9.87
C SER A 121 -4.84 14.00 -9.57
N ILE A 122 -3.71 14.64 -9.89
CA ILE A 122 -2.37 14.10 -9.62
C ILE A 122 -2.15 13.97 -8.11
N ILE A 123 -2.47 15.02 -7.34
CA ILE A 123 -2.29 15.03 -5.88
C ILE A 123 -3.16 13.95 -5.20
N ASN A 124 -4.41 13.81 -5.61
CA ASN A 124 -5.32 12.81 -5.06
C ASN A 124 -4.85 11.38 -5.37
N LYS A 125 -4.32 11.15 -6.57
CA LYS A 125 -3.74 9.85 -6.95
C LYS A 125 -2.51 9.52 -6.10
N LEU A 126 -1.58 10.47 -5.94
CA LEU A 126 -0.41 10.31 -5.05
C LEU A 126 -0.86 10.02 -3.61
N HIS A 127 -1.81 10.79 -3.09
CA HIS A 127 -2.35 10.58 -1.75
C HIS A 127 -2.97 9.19 -1.58
N SER A 128 -3.71 8.70 -2.57
CA SER A 128 -4.29 7.34 -2.54
C SER A 128 -3.23 6.22 -2.55
N LEU A 129 -2.01 6.52 -3.00
CA LEU A 129 -0.86 5.60 -2.97
C LEU A 129 -0.02 5.75 -1.69
N GLY A 130 -0.38 6.68 -0.79
CA GLY A 130 0.35 6.95 0.46
C GLY A 130 1.37 8.09 0.36
N GLU A 131 1.46 8.77 -0.79
CA GLU A 131 2.37 9.90 -0.97
C GLU A 131 1.67 11.23 -0.71
N THR A 132 2.13 11.96 0.30
CA THR A 132 1.53 13.25 0.68
C THR A 132 2.50 14.39 0.41
N ILE A 133 2.10 15.30 -0.48
CA ILE A 133 2.86 16.52 -0.74
C ILE A 133 2.40 17.62 0.25
N PRO A 134 3.33 18.22 1.03
CA PRO A 134 3.00 19.30 1.94
C PRO A 134 2.29 20.47 1.27
N ARG A 135 1.27 21.04 1.94
CA ARG A 135 0.45 22.14 1.41
C ARG A 135 1.27 23.33 0.92
N ASN A 136 2.33 23.70 1.63
CA ASN A 136 3.23 24.79 1.21
C ASN A 136 3.95 24.50 -0.11
N LYS A 137 4.34 23.25 -0.39
CA LYS A 137 4.90 22.84 -1.69
C LYS A 137 3.84 22.94 -2.79
N LEU A 138 2.61 22.50 -2.53
CA LEU A 138 1.50 22.60 -3.49
C LEU A 138 1.19 24.05 -3.87
N VAL A 139 1.10 24.94 -2.87
CA VAL A 139 0.84 26.37 -3.11
C VAL A 139 1.96 26.99 -3.93
N ARG A 140 3.24 26.75 -3.59
CA ARG A 140 4.37 27.24 -4.38
C ARG A 140 4.35 26.72 -5.81
N LYS A 141 4.01 25.45 -6.00
CA LYS A 141 3.91 24.84 -7.33
C LYS A 141 2.83 25.54 -8.16
N ILE A 142 1.63 25.75 -7.61
CA ILE A 142 0.56 26.47 -8.31
C ILE A 142 0.99 27.89 -8.68
N LEU A 143 1.57 28.64 -7.74
CA LEU A 143 2.03 30.02 -8.00
C LEU A 143 3.08 30.07 -9.12
N SER A 144 3.97 29.06 -9.21
CA SER A 144 5.03 28.99 -10.23
C SER A 144 4.55 28.66 -11.65
N ILE A 145 3.34 28.10 -11.81
CA ILE A 145 2.80 27.65 -13.11
C ILE A 145 1.71 28.57 -13.64
N LEU A 146 1.30 29.58 -12.87
CA LEU A 146 0.30 30.54 -13.30
C LEU A 146 0.87 31.43 -14.44
N PRO A 147 0.01 31.88 -15.36
CA PRO A 147 0.44 32.75 -16.46
C PRO A 147 1.00 34.09 -15.97
N ARG A 148 1.90 34.71 -16.76
CA ARG A 148 2.55 35.99 -16.42
C ARG A 148 1.59 37.12 -16.05
N TYR A 149 0.38 37.15 -16.60
CA TYR A 149 -0.58 38.19 -16.23
C TYR A 149 -1.12 38.06 -14.78
N TRP A 150 -0.82 36.96 -14.08
CA TRP A 150 -1.05 36.81 -12.63
C TRP A 150 0.15 37.21 -11.77
N GLU A 151 1.31 37.53 -12.37
CA GLU A 151 2.57 37.77 -11.66
C GLU A 151 2.44 38.87 -10.60
N SER A 152 1.73 39.96 -10.90
CA SER A 152 1.47 41.03 -9.93
C SER A 152 0.73 40.53 -8.67
N LYS A 153 -0.25 39.64 -8.83
CA LYS A 153 -0.99 39.04 -7.70
C LYS A 153 -0.15 38.00 -6.97
N VAL A 154 0.65 37.21 -7.70
CA VAL A 154 1.57 36.22 -7.12
C VAL A 154 2.62 36.91 -6.24
N ASN A 155 3.18 38.03 -6.69
CA ASN A 155 4.18 38.79 -5.93
C ASN A 155 3.61 39.30 -4.61
N VAL A 156 2.42 39.92 -4.63
CA VAL A 156 1.74 40.39 -3.41
C VAL A 156 1.47 39.25 -2.41
N ILE A 157 1.04 38.09 -2.89
CA ILE A 157 0.78 36.91 -2.03
C ILE A 157 2.08 36.34 -1.44
N THR A 158 3.19 36.44 -2.16
CA THR A 158 4.49 35.95 -1.70
C THR A 158 5.09 36.89 -0.66
N GLU A 159 5.12 38.19 -0.95
CA GLU A 159 5.65 39.24 -0.06
C GLU A 159 4.84 39.36 1.25
N SER A 160 3.52 39.18 1.20
CA SER A 160 2.67 39.22 2.41
C SER A 160 2.85 38.03 3.36
N LYS A 161 3.55 36.97 2.96
CA LYS A 161 3.89 35.84 3.83
C LYS A 161 5.25 35.97 4.50
N ASP A 162 6.10 36.89 4.02
CA ASP A 162 7.42 37.17 4.56
C ASP A 162 7.41 38.37 5.55
N LEU A 163 6.23 38.94 5.81
CA LEU A 163 5.92 39.93 6.85
C LEU A 163 5.28 39.26 8.07
#